data_AF-A0A3N9X8A6-F1
#
_entry.id   AF-A0A3N9X8A6-F1
#
_cell.length_a   1.000
_cell.length_b   1.000
_cell.length_c   1.000
_cell.angle_alpha   90.00
_cell.angle_beta   90.00
_cell.angle_gamma   90.00
#
_symmetry.space_group_name_H-M   'P 1'
#
loop_
_entity.id
_entity.type
_entity.pdbx_description
1 polymer ?
#
loop_
_entity_poly.entity_id
_entity_poly.type
_entity_poly.pdbx_seq_one_letter_code
_entity_poly.pdbx_strand_id
1 'polypeptide(L)'
;MSDDTSNRPSRTAERPHDVTDPLLWQLAIDVLSAHEPDDEDQCRNLQCAGQSWPCAARNGAEQSLRLSRSTPDSVERTTDGDDSDEVGAGRPGESPVPASRWGWNAGPAASHRGPKASASAA
;
A
#
# COMPACT_ATOMS: atom_id res chain seq x y z
N MET A 1 -13.51 25.35 13.98
CA MET A 1 -13.11 23.95 13.77
C MET A 1 -11.62 23.89 14.14
N SER A 2 -11.29 23.54 15.38
CA SER A 2 -9.90 23.34 15.78
C SER A 2 -9.50 21.96 15.29
N ASP A 3 -8.51 21.91 14.42
CA ASP A 3 -8.04 20.68 13.82
C ASP A 3 -7.42 19.80 14.93
N ASP A 4 -8.04 18.63 15.20
CA ASP A 4 -7.60 17.66 16.21
C ASP A 4 -6.26 16.99 15.84
N THR A 5 -5.55 17.50 14.84
CA THR A 5 -4.20 17.09 14.44
C THR A 5 -3.15 17.31 15.53
N SER A 6 -3.50 17.92 16.67
CA SER A 6 -2.59 18.01 17.82
C SER A 6 -2.42 16.68 18.57
N ASN A 7 -3.38 15.75 18.49
CA ASN A 7 -3.27 14.41 19.11
C ASN A 7 -2.68 13.36 18.14
N ARG A 8 -1.88 13.78 17.16
CA ARG A 8 -1.29 12.85 16.19
C ARG A 8 -0.10 12.11 16.83
N PRO A 9 -0.04 10.77 16.81
CA PRO A 9 1.08 10.01 17.38
C PRO A 9 2.45 10.41 16.80
N SER A 10 2.49 10.78 15.52
CA SER A 10 3.69 11.31 14.87
C SER A 10 4.20 12.65 15.43
N ARG A 11 3.37 13.42 16.16
CA ARG A 11 3.81 14.65 16.85
C ARG A 11 4.50 14.37 18.18
N THR A 12 4.22 13.23 18.80
CA THR A 12 4.86 12.80 20.05
C THR A 12 6.05 11.87 19.83
N ALA A 13 6.14 11.25 18.66
CA ALA A 13 7.24 10.37 18.31
C ALA A 13 8.50 11.18 17.98
N GLU A 14 9.60 10.91 18.69
CA GLU A 14 10.92 11.45 18.35
C GLU A 14 11.36 10.89 17.00
N ARG A 15 11.73 11.76 16.06
CA ARG A 15 12.10 11.35 14.71
C ARG A 15 13.56 10.87 14.71
N PRO A 16 13.84 9.63 14.28
CA PRO A 16 15.21 9.17 14.09
C PRO A 16 15.98 10.04 13.07
N HIS A 17 17.31 10.14 13.26
CA HIS A 17 18.18 11.00 12.44
C HIS A 17 18.43 10.46 11.03
N ASP A 18 18.20 9.16 10.81
CA ASP A 18 18.32 8.45 9.54
C ASP A 18 17.06 8.54 8.66
N VAL A 19 16.01 9.22 9.13
CA VAL A 19 14.80 9.46 8.32
C VAL A 19 15.11 10.46 7.20
N THR A 20 15.02 10.00 5.95
CA THR A 20 15.23 10.76 4.73
C THR A 20 13.94 11.43 4.22
N ASP A 21 12.78 10.82 4.49
CA ASP A 21 11.47 11.39 4.20
C ASP A 21 10.63 11.55 5.49
N PRO A 22 10.67 12.75 6.11
CA PRO A 22 9.91 13.01 7.33
C PRO A 22 8.39 12.91 7.20
N LEU A 23 7.83 13.31 6.05
CA LEU A 23 6.38 13.33 5.88
C LEU A 23 5.85 11.91 5.71
N LEU A 24 6.57 11.09 4.94
CA LEU A 24 6.25 9.67 4.78
C LEU A 24 6.39 8.93 6.12
N TRP A 25 7.45 9.22 6.89
CA TRP A 25 7.65 8.65 8.21
C TRP A 25 6.50 8.99 9.17
N GLN A 26 6.14 10.27 9.28
CA GLN A 26 5.04 10.72 10.16
C GLN A 26 3.73 10.02 9.78
N LEU A 27 3.37 10.03 8.49
CA LEU A 27 2.16 9.37 8.01
C LEU A 27 2.16 7.87 8.33
N ALA A 28 3.28 7.17 8.14
CA ALA A 28 3.40 5.76 8.45
C ALA A 28 3.15 5.48 9.95
N ILE A 29 3.72 6.28 10.85
CA ILE A 29 3.50 6.16 12.29
C ILE A 29 2.00 6.30 12.64
N ASP A 30 1.32 7.27 12.06
CA ASP A 30 -0.09 7.51 12.35
C ASP A 30 -0.98 6.37 11.85
N VAL A 31 -0.71 5.85 10.65
CA VAL A 31 -1.43 4.68 10.14
C VAL A 31 -1.16 3.45 11.00
N LEU A 32 0.08 3.20 11.43
CA LEU A 32 0.39 2.07 12.31
C LEU A 32 -0.35 2.15 13.64
N SER A 33 -0.43 3.35 14.24
CA SER A 33 -1.14 3.59 15.49
C SER A 33 -2.65 3.42 15.37
N ALA A 34 -3.22 3.74 14.19
CA ALA A 34 -4.65 3.58 13.95
C ALA A 34 -5.03 2.13 13.57
N HIS A 35 -4.06 1.28 13.23
CA HIS A 35 -4.26 -0.10 12.79
C HIS A 35 -3.62 -1.12 13.76
N GLU A 36 -4.13 -1.09 14.99
CA GLU A 36 -3.82 -2.04 16.06
C GLU A 36 -4.67 -3.32 15.96
N PRO A 37 -4.19 -4.44 16.52
CA PRO A 37 -5.03 -5.62 16.69
C PRO A 37 -6.14 -5.34 17.72
N ASP A 38 -7.28 -6.00 17.59
CA ASP A 38 -8.28 -6.13 18.64
C ASP A 38 -8.16 -7.47 19.39
N ASP A 39 -9.12 -7.75 20.28
CA ASP A 39 -9.15 -8.96 21.09
C ASP A 39 -9.41 -10.25 20.28
N GLU A 40 -9.80 -10.14 19.00
CA GLU A 40 -10.14 -11.25 18.11
C GLU A 40 -9.14 -11.44 16.96
N ASP A 41 -7.90 -10.94 17.12
CA ASP A 41 -6.86 -10.94 16.08
C ASP A 41 -7.29 -10.26 14.76
N GLN A 42 -8.25 -9.33 14.83
CA GLN A 42 -8.70 -8.50 13.72
C GLN A 42 -8.15 -7.09 13.82
N CYS A 43 -8.20 -6.35 12.72
CA CYS A 43 -7.79 -4.95 12.74
C CYS A 43 -8.89 -4.07 13.36
N ARG A 44 -8.54 -3.38 14.46
CA ARG A 44 -9.46 -2.49 15.19
C ARG A 44 -9.96 -1.29 14.37
N ASN A 45 -9.23 -0.88 13.34
CA ASN A 45 -9.61 0.25 12.50
C ASN A 45 -10.93 -0.01 11.77
N LEU A 46 -11.91 0.90 11.92
CA LEU A 46 -13.25 0.78 11.30
C LEU A 46 -13.22 0.74 9.76
N GLN A 47 -12.19 1.30 9.12
CA GLN A 47 -12.00 1.22 7.68
C GLN A 47 -11.56 -0.19 7.22
N CYS A 48 -11.14 -1.04 8.14
CA CYS A 48 -10.72 -2.43 7.92
C CYS A 48 -11.64 -3.43 8.65
N ALA A 49 -12.87 -3.04 9.00
CA ALA A 49 -13.78 -3.87 9.78
C ALA A 49 -13.88 -5.31 9.21
N GLY A 50 -13.66 -6.31 10.07
CA GLY A 50 -13.70 -7.73 9.70
C GLY A 50 -12.49 -8.24 8.92
N GLN A 51 -11.42 -7.45 8.77
CA GLN A 51 -10.16 -7.91 8.20
C GLN A 51 -9.24 -8.49 9.29
N SER A 52 -8.58 -9.60 8.98
CA SER A 52 -7.58 -10.18 9.88
C SER A 52 -6.39 -9.25 10.07
N TRP A 53 -5.84 -9.23 11.28
CA TRP A 53 -4.58 -8.56 11.57
C TRP A 53 -3.39 -9.47 11.20
N PRO A 54 -2.30 -8.95 10.61
CA PRO A 54 -2.09 -7.58 10.15
C PRO A 54 -2.79 -7.30 8.81
N CYS A 55 -3.56 -6.20 8.75
CA CYS A 55 -4.28 -5.82 7.54
C CYS A 55 -3.35 -5.16 6.50
N ALA A 56 -3.82 -5.05 5.25
CA ALA A 56 -3.04 -4.51 4.14
C ALA A 56 -2.53 -3.08 4.39
N ALA A 57 -3.34 -2.23 5.02
CA ALA A 57 -2.96 -0.86 5.36
C ALA A 57 -1.78 -0.81 6.35
N ARG A 58 -1.80 -1.67 7.38
CA ARG A 58 -0.70 -1.80 8.34
C ARG A 58 0.58 -2.27 7.66
N ASN A 59 0.51 -3.37 6.91
CA ASN A 59 1.66 -3.90 6.17
C ASN A 59 2.26 -2.83 5.26
N GLY A 60 1.39 -2.01 4.66
CA GLY A 60 1.82 -0.93 3.81
C GLY A 60 2.52 0.21 4.55
N ALA A 61 1.98 0.62 5.71
CA ALA A 61 2.62 1.60 6.56
C ALA A 61 4.00 1.11 7.08
N GLU A 62 4.16 -0.17 7.40
CA GLU A 62 5.46 -0.76 7.75
C GLU A 62 6.47 -0.65 6.60
N GLN A 63 6.03 -0.84 5.35
CA GLN A 63 6.88 -0.63 4.19
C GLN A 63 7.24 0.84 3.99
N SER A 64 6.28 1.76 4.13
CA SER A 64 6.54 3.20 4.06
C SER A 64 7.53 3.66 5.13
N LEU A 65 7.48 3.08 6.33
CA LEU A 65 8.45 3.36 7.39
C LEU A 65 9.86 2.94 6.99
N ARG A 66 10.02 1.80 6.32
CA ARG A 66 11.32 1.39 5.75
C ARG A 66 11.78 2.35 4.66
N LEU A 67 10.90 2.69 3.71
CA LEU A 67 11.22 3.61 2.62
C LEU A 67 11.59 5.02 3.12
N SER A 68 10.97 5.47 4.21
CA SER A 68 11.26 6.78 4.81
C SER A 68 12.67 6.92 5.39
N ARG A 69 13.39 5.80 5.56
CA ARG A 69 14.79 5.75 6.03
C ARG A 69 15.77 5.38 4.92
N SER A 70 15.28 4.85 3.79
CA SER A 70 16.14 4.51 2.68
C SER A 70 16.74 5.78 2.07
N THR A 71 18.07 5.84 2.03
CA THR A 71 18.76 6.79 1.17
C THR A 71 18.59 6.35 -0.29
N PRO A 72 18.48 7.28 -1.26
CA PRO A 72 18.36 6.94 -2.68
C PRO A 72 19.66 6.36 -3.30
N ASP A 73 20.47 5.64 -2.52
CA ASP A 73 21.72 5.03 -3.01
C ASP A 73 21.48 3.78 -3.89
N SER A 74 20.23 3.31 -3.99
CA SER A 74 19.91 2.05 -4.66
C SER A 74 19.12 2.18 -5.97
N VAL A 75 18.91 3.39 -6.48
CA VAL A 75 18.61 3.57 -7.91
C VAL A 75 19.93 3.82 -8.60
N GLU A 76 20.65 2.75 -8.94
CA GLU A 76 21.66 2.84 -9.99
C GLU A 76 20.96 3.39 -11.23
N ARG A 77 21.12 4.70 -11.41
CA ARG A 77 20.72 5.42 -12.59
C ARG A 77 21.59 4.87 -13.70
N THR A 78 21.10 3.85 -14.39
CA THR A 78 21.59 3.46 -15.72
C THR A 78 21.19 4.56 -16.70
N THR A 79 21.84 5.72 -16.58
CA THR A 79 22.05 6.62 -17.71
C THR A 79 23.44 6.27 -18.23
N ASP A 80 23.58 5.06 -18.76
CA ASP A 80 24.62 4.83 -19.75
C ASP A 80 24.05 5.42 -21.04
N GLY A 81 24.68 6.49 -21.49
CA GLY A 81 24.33 7.11 -22.75
C GLY A 81 24.70 6.19 -23.90
N ASP A 82 23.79 6.03 -24.84
CA ASP A 82 24.14 5.74 -26.21
C ASP A 82 23.29 6.65 -27.10
N ASP A 83 23.94 7.74 -27.51
CA ASP A 83 23.50 8.62 -28.59
C ASP A 83 24.12 8.07 -29.88
N SER A 84 23.28 7.53 -30.78
CA SER A 84 23.30 7.79 -32.23
C SER A 84 22.71 6.63 -33.05
N ASP A 85 21.59 6.97 -33.71
CA ASP A 85 21.15 6.58 -35.06
C ASP A 85 20.61 5.17 -35.43
N GLU A 86 19.44 5.28 -36.10
CA GLU A 86 18.88 4.45 -37.17
C GLU A 86 18.05 3.17 -36.90
N VAL A 87 16.74 3.33 -37.18
CA VAL A 87 15.74 2.42 -37.77
C VAL A 87 15.65 0.96 -37.31
N GLY A 88 14.50 0.61 -36.75
CA GLY A 88 14.09 -0.77 -36.56
C GLY A 88 12.65 -0.89 -36.10
N ALA A 89 11.75 -1.21 -37.04
CA ALA A 89 10.34 -1.46 -36.78
C ALA A 89 10.12 -2.57 -35.73
N GLY A 90 9.16 -2.37 -34.83
CA GLY A 90 8.55 -3.47 -34.07
C GLY A 90 8.10 -3.12 -32.65
N ARG A 91 6.83 -2.73 -32.49
CA ARG A 91 6.06 -3.00 -31.26
C ARG A 91 5.34 -4.33 -31.51
N PRO A 92 5.48 -5.37 -30.65
CA PRO A 92 4.77 -5.38 -29.38
C PRO A 92 5.52 -6.09 -28.23
N GLY A 93 5.47 -5.49 -27.06
CA GLY A 93 6.02 -6.06 -25.84
C GLY A 93 5.54 -5.26 -24.66
N GLU A 94 4.24 -5.29 -24.42
CA GLU A 94 3.67 -4.92 -23.12
C GLU A 94 4.31 -5.83 -22.07
N SER A 95 5.40 -5.35 -21.47
CA SER A 95 5.83 -5.88 -20.18
C SER A 95 4.69 -5.56 -19.22
N PRO A 96 4.03 -6.53 -18.58
CA PRO A 96 3.10 -6.21 -17.51
C PRO A 96 3.94 -5.57 -16.42
N VAL A 97 3.90 -4.23 -16.35
CA VAL A 97 4.30 -3.48 -15.18
C VAL A 97 3.58 -4.17 -14.03
N PRO A 98 4.26 -4.74 -13.01
CA PRO A 98 3.55 -5.30 -11.89
C PRO A 98 2.72 -4.15 -11.32
N ALA A 99 1.40 -4.23 -11.54
CA ALA A 99 0.48 -3.27 -10.98
C ALA A 99 0.82 -3.24 -9.49
N SER A 100 1.24 -2.09 -9.00
CA SER A 100 1.39 -1.87 -7.58
C SER A 100 0.11 -2.39 -6.95
N ARG A 101 0.21 -3.51 -6.20
CA ARG A 101 -0.92 -4.24 -5.57
C ARG A 101 -1.70 -3.38 -4.54
N TRP A 102 -1.39 -2.11 -4.49
CA TRP A 102 -1.88 -1.05 -3.63
C TRP A 102 -2.96 -0.24 -4.33
N GLY A 103 -3.73 -0.86 -5.23
CA GLY A 103 -4.99 -0.28 -5.65
C GLY A 103 -5.92 -0.25 -4.45
N TRP A 104 -6.12 0.91 -3.85
CA TRP A 104 -7.11 1.19 -2.79
C TRP A 104 -8.58 0.98 -3.21
N ASN A 105 -8.81 0.15 -4.24
CA ASN A 105 -10.10 -0.13 -4.85
C ASN A 105 -10.31 -1.64 -5.00
N ALA A 106 -10.14 -2.42 -3.94
CA ALA A 106 -10.75 -3.75 -3.87
C ALA A 106 -12.19 -3.56 -3.40
N GLY A 107 -13.10 -3.28 -4.35
CA GLY A 107 -14.54 -3.37 -4.09
C GLY A 107 -14.93 -4.76 -3.58
N PRO A 108 -16.11 -4.93 -2.96
CA PRO A 108 -16.49 -6.19 -2.34
C PRO A 108 -16.46 -7.31 -3.37
N ALA A 109 -15.73 -8.39 -3.05
CA ALA A 109 -15.64 -9.58 -3.87
C ALA A 109 -17.07 -10.05 -4.21
N ALA A 110 -17.39 -10.03 -5.51
CA ALA A 110 -18.67 -10.49 -6.01
C ALA A 110 -18.88 -11.94 -5.58
N SER A 111 -19.92 -12.17 -4.78
CA SER A 111 -20.38 -13.50 -4.40
C SER A 111 -20.69 -14.32 -5.66
N HIS A 112 -20.00 -15.44 -5.85
CA HIS A 112 -20.36 -16.43 -6.85
C HIS A 112 -21.73 -17.02 -6.50
N ARG A 113 -22.80 -16.52 -7.14
CA ARG A 113 -24.10 -17.18 -7.18
C ARG A 113 -23.96 -18.42 -8.07
N GLY A 114 -23.90 -19.60 -7.46
CA GLY A 114 -23.91 -20.88 -8.17
C GLY A 114 -25.19 -21.09 -8.99
N PRO A 115 -25.14 -21.91 -10.06
CA PRO A 115 -26.28 -22.14 -10.93
C PRO A 115 -27.34 -23.03 -10.25
N LYS A 116 -28.60 -22.57 -10.22
CA LYS A 116 -29.75 -23.43 -9.92
C LYS A 116 -30.02 -24.32 -11.13
N ALA A 117 -29.80 -25.62 -10.96
CA ALA A 117 -30.36 -26.64 -11.86
C ALA A 117 -31.89 -26.67 -11.68
N SER A 118 -32.62 -26.43 -12.77
CA SER A 118 -34.06 -26.64 -12.84
C SER A 118 -34.36 -28.13 -12.91
N ALA A 119 -35.06 -28.66 -11.91
CA ALA A 119 -35.80 -29.91 -12.00
C ALA A 119 -37.27 -29.58 -11.76
N SER A 120 -38.07 -29.57 -12.82
CA SER A 120 -39.52 -29.70 -12.72
C SER A 120 -39.87 -31.15 -12.99
N ALA A 121 -40.52 -31.77 -12.02
CA ALA A 121 -41.18 -33.06 -12.12
C ALA A 121 -42.70 -32.85 -12.00
N ALA A 122 -43.43 -33.77 -12.64
CA ALA A 122 -44.88 -34.02 -12.66
C ALA A 122 -45.72 -33.13 -13.59
#